data_AF-A0A7R9L2W8-F1
#
_entry.id   AF-A0A7R9L2W8-F1
#
_cell.length_a   1.000
_cell.length_b   1.000
_cell.length_c   1.000
_cell.angle_alpha   90.00
_cell.angle_beta   90.00
_cell.angle_gamma   90.00
#
_symmetry.space_group_name_H-M   'P 1'
#
loop_
_entity.id
_entity.type
_entity.pdbx_description
1 polymer ?
#
loop_
_entity_poly.entity_id
_entity_poly.type
_entity_poly.pdbx_seq_one_letter_code
_entity_poly.pdbx_strand_id
1 'polypeptide(L)'
;MIAGICSGIKTEKELDEYFHYMTEQMKGILPMVDMMIANEAHAGMKAKLKVAKKHIEELIKRKDALRKQCKDHKKSVAECCKLAENMRTEMQTAIAKEINAMKH
;
A
#
# COMPACT_ATOMS: atom_id res chain seq x y z
N MET A 1 -13.26 -16.10 -0.88
CA MET A 1 -12.23 -15.98 -1.93
C MET A 1 -12.18 -14.52 -2.34
N ILE A 2 -11.08 -13.80 -2.04
CA ILE A 2 -10.87 -12.48 -2.63
C ILE A 2 -10.57 -12.76 -4.10
N ALA A 3 -11.47 -12.38 -5.01
CA ALA A 3 -11.20 -12.46 -6.44
C ALA A 3 -9.90 -11.70 -6.70
N GLY A 4 -8.84 -12.44 -7.07
CA GLY A 4 -7.53 -11.87 -7.28
C GLY A 4 -7.62 -10.83 -8.39
N ILE A 5 -7.26 -9.59 -8.12
CA ILE A 5 -7.28 -8.52 -9.14
C ILE A 5 -6.28 -8.83 -10.25
N CYS A 6 -5.31 -9.71 -9.96
CA CYS A 6 -4.39 -10.23 -10.95
C CYS A 6 -4.98 -11.29 -11.88
N SER A 7 -6.20 -11.77 -11.66
CA SER A 7 -6.87 -12.73 -12.55
C SER A 7 -7.06 -12.18 -13.98
N GLY A 8 -7.03 -10.84 -14.13
CA GLY A 8 -7.14 -10.15 -15.42
C GLY A 8 -5.81 -9.64 -15.99
N ILE A 9 -4.72 -9.64 -15.21
CA ILE A 9 -3.43 -9.08 -15.63
C ILE A 9 -2.68 -10.12 -16.45
N LYS A 10 -2.52 -9.87 -17.75
CA LYS A 10 -1.87 -10.80 -18.69
C LYS A 10 -0.56 -10.25 -19.24
N THR A 11 -0.34 -8.95 -19.12
CA THR A 11 0.80 -8.24 -19.69
C THR A 11 1.57 -7.44 -18.64
N GLU A 12 2.84 -7.15 -18.94
CA GLU A 12 3.67 -6.27 -18.09
C GLU A 12 3.11 -4.86 -17.99
N LYS A 13 2.41 -4.39 -19.03
CA LYS A 13 1.78 -3.07 -19.05
C LYS A 13 0.62 -2.98 -18.05
N GLU A 14 -0.28 -3.97 -18.05
CA GLU A 14 -1.39 -4.04 -17.10
C GLU A 14 -0.88 -4.18 -15.65
N LEU A 15 0.23 -4.90 -15.45
CA LEU A 15 0.89 -5.00 -14.15
C LEU A 15 1.47 -3.64 -13.71
N ASP A 16 2.10 -2.89 -14.62
CA ASP A 16 2.62 -1.55 -14.34
C ASP A 16 1.50 -0.56 -14.00
N GLU A 17 0.38 -0.63 -14.72
CA GLU A 17 -0.85 0.13 -14.44
C GLU A 17 -1.45 -0.24 -13.09
N TYR A 18 -1.45 -1.53 -12.72
CA TYR A 18 -1.89 -1.98 -11.40
C TYR A 18 -1.00 -1.45 -10.27
N PHE A 19 0.34 -1.49 -10.45
CA PHE A 19 1.26 -0.86 -9.51
C PHE A 19 1.05 0.65 -9.41
N HIS A 20 0.73 1.31 -10.52
CA HIS A 20 0.41 2.74 -10.54
C HIS A 20 -0.87 3.03 -9.77
N TYR A 21 -1.96 2.29 -10.04
CA TYR A 21 -3.23 2.38 -9.32
C TYR A 21 -3.04 2.21 -7.81
N MET A 22 -2.30 1.18 -7.40
CA MET A 22 -1.97 0.97 -5.99
C MET A 22 -1.24 2.18 -5.39
N THR A 23 -0.32 2.79 -6.12
CA THR A 23 0.43 3.97 -5.64
C THR A 23 -0.48 5.16 -5.39
N GLU A 24 -1.40 5.43 -6.32
CA GLU A 24 -2.31 6.56 -6.21
C GLU A 24 -3.28 6.39 -5.04
N GLN A 25 -3.77 5.17 -4.81
CA GLN A 25 -4.56 4.85 -3.62
C GLN A 25 -3.78 5.14 -2.31
N MET A 26 -2.50 4.78 -2.25
CA MET A 26 -1.67 5.02 -1.07
C MET A 26 -1.35 6.50 -0.86
N LYS A 27 -1.02 7.21 -1.94
CA LYS A 27 -0.76 8.65 -1.90
C LYS A 27 -1.99 9.43 -1.47
N GLY A 28 -3.20 8.94 -1.75
CA GLY A 28 -4.43 9.56 -1.26
C GLY A 28 -4.57 9.52 0.27
N ILE A 29 -4.03 8.48 0.92
CA ILE A 29 -4.16 8.27 2.36
C ILE A 29 -3.17 9.12 3.16
N LEU A 30 -1.95 9.31 2.66
CA LEU A 30 -0.90 10.07 3.36
C LEU A 30 -1.33 11.49 3.78
N PRO A 31 -1.94 12.32 2.91
CA PRO A 31 -2.47 13.64 3.28
C PRO A 31 -3.54 13.57 4.37
N MET A 32 -4.40 12.54 4.37
CA MET A 32 -5.42 12.38 5.40
C MET A 32 -4.78 12.09 6.76
N VAL A 33 -3.79 11.19 6.80
CA VAL A 33 -3.02 10.89 8.02
C VAL A 33 -2.26 12.12 8.50
N ASP A 34 -1.66 12.90 7.59
CA ASP A 34 -0.98 14.15 7.94
C ASP A 34 -1.92 15.19 8.55
N MET A 35 -3.12 15.34 7.97
CA MET A 35 -4.14 16.22 8.53
C MET A 35 -4.60 15.76 9.93
N MET A 36 -4.76 14.45 10.13
CA MET A 36 -5.08 13.89 11.44
C MET A 36 -3.95 14.16 12.45
N ILE A 37 -2.68 13.97 12.09
CA ILE A 37 -1.52 14.27 12.95
C ILE A 37 -1.50 15.76 13.34
N ALA A 38 -1.81 16.64 12.38
CA ALA A 38 -1.84 18.08 12.61
C ALA A 38 -2.94 18.49 13.59
N ASN A 39 -4.13 17.90 13.45
CA ASN A 39 -5.31 18.22 14.26
C ASN A 39 -5.37 17.45 15.59
N GLU A 40 -4.57 16.40 15.76
CA GLU A 40 -4.56 15.58 16.97
C GLU A 40 -3.82 16.28 18.13
N ALA A 41 -4.56 16.54 19.20
CA ALA A 41 -4.08 17.17 20.43
C ALA A 41 -3.51 16.15 21.43
N HIS A 42 -3.98 14.90 21.41
CA HIS A 42 -3.50 13.85 22.28
C HIS A 42 -2.14 13.32 21.80
N ALA A 43 -1.09 13.58 22.58
CA ALA A 43 0.29 13.19 22.25
C ALA A 43 0.45 11.68 21.97
N GLY A 44 -0.28 10.82 22.71
CA GLY A 44 -0.26 9.37 22.52
C GLY A 44 -0.88 8.93 21.19
N MET A 45 -2.00 9.54 20.79
CA MET A 45 -2.64 9.28 19.50
C MET A 45 -1.78 9.82 18.35
N LYS A 46 -1.24 11.03 18.51
CA LYS A 46 -0.31 11.65 17.56
C LYS A 46 0.92 10.77 17.29
N ALA A 47 1.45 10.10 18.32
CA ALA A 47 2.54 9.15 18.16
C ALA A 47 2.12 7.91 17.34
N LYS A 48 0.94 7.33 17.62
CA LYS A 48 0.40 6.22 16.83
C LYS A 48 0.20 6.60 15.36
N LEU A 49 -0.38 7.77 15.10
CA LEU A 49 -0.58 8.30 13.74
C LEU A 49 0.74 8.47 12.98
N LYS A 50 1.80 8.96 13.64
CA LYS A 50 3.14 9.05 13.04
C LYS A 50 3.73 7.69 12.69
N VAL A 51 3.52 6.68 13.55
CA VAL A 51 3.95 5.30 13.28
C VAL A 51 3.17 4.73 12.08
N ALA A 52 1.85 4.92 12.05
CA ALA A 52 1.00 4.53 10.93
C ALA A 52 1.46 5.18 9.61
N LYS A 53 1.74 6.48 9.62
CA LYS A 53 2.30 7.20 8.47
C LYS A 53 3.59 6.56 7.97
N LYS A 54 4.56 6.36 8.86
CA LYS A 54 5.85 5.75 8.51
C LYS A 54 5.65 4.36 7.90
N HIS A 55 4.73 3.57 8.45
CA HIS A 55 4.44 2.24 7.93
C HIS A 55 3.85 2.28 6.52
N ILE A 56 2.93 3.22 6.23
CA ILE A 56 2.39 3.45 4.88
C ILE A 56 3.51 3.87 3.91
N GLU A 57 4.41 4.77 4.33
CA GLU A 57 5.57 5.18 3.52
C GLU A 57 6.51 4.00 3.21
N GLU A 58 6.74 3.11 4.17
CA GLU A 58 7.53 1.89 3.97
C GLU A 58 6.87 0.93 2.98
N LEU A 59 5.54 0.79 3.04
CA LEU A 59 4.77 -0.02 2.10
C LEU A 59 4.83 0.55 0.67
N ILE A 60 4.78 1.88 0.51
CA ILE A 60 4.99 2.54 -0.79
C ILE A 60 6.39 2.22 -1.34
N LYS A 61 7.43 2.36 -0.52
CA LYS A 61 8.81 2.04 -0.92
C LYS A 61 8.98 0.57 -1.30
N ARG A 62 8.41 -0.34 -0.52
CA ARG A 62 8.41 -1.79 -0.84
C ARG A 62 7.70 -2.05 -2.16
N LYS A 63 6.61 -1.34 -2.43
CA LYS A 63 5.90 -1.44 -3.71
C LYS A 63 6.75 -0.96 -4.89
N ASP A 64 7.46 0.15 -4.75
CA ASP A 64 8.33 0.65 -5.80
C ASP A 64 9.51 -0.30 -6.06
N ALA A 65 10.08 -0.86 -4.99
CA ALA A 65 11.10 -1.90 -5.10
C ALA A 65 10.56 -3.16 -5.80
N LEU A 66 9.32 -3.58 -5.50
CA LEU A 66 8.71 -4.72 -6.17
C LEU A 66 8.44 -4.44 -7.65
N ARG A 67 7.90 -3.26 -7.98
CA ARG A 67 7.70 -2.82 -9.38
C ARG A 67 9.02 -2.85 -10.15
N LYS A 68 10.09 -2.33 -9.55
CA LYS A 68 11.44 -2.34 -10.12
C LYS A 68 11.96 -3.77 -10.29
N GLN A 69 11.81 -4.63 -9.29
CA GLN A 69 12.17 -6.05 -9.41
C GLN A 69 11.41 -6.75 -10.53
N CYS A 70 10.13 -6.43 -10.72
CA CYS A 70 9.32 -6.99 -11.78
C CYS A 70 9.77 -6.54 -13.17
N LYS A 71 10.21 -5.30 -13.33
CA LYS A 71 10.81 -4.79 -14.58
C LYS A 71 12.22 -5.33 -14.82
N ASP A 72 13.06 -5.38 -13.77
CA ASP A 72 14.50 -5.66 -13.91
C ASP A 72 14.81 -7.16 -13.99
N HIS A 73 14.08 -8.04 -13.29
CA HIS A 73 14.46 -9.45 -13.14
C HIS A 73 13.81 -10.43 -14.14
N LYS A 74 13.11 -9.98 -15.19
CA LYS A 74 12.33 -10.89 -16.08
C LYS A 74 11.47 -11.90 -15.30
N LYS A 75 10.99 -11.53 -14.10
CA LYS A 75 10.03 -12.35 -13.37
C LYS A 75 8.76 -12.44 -14.21
N SER A 76 8.14 -13.61 -14.24
CA SER A 76 6.89 -13.75 -14.99
C SER A 76 5.84 -12.78 -14.44
N VAL A 77 4.96 -12.26 -15.32
CA VAL A 77 3.84 -11.40 -14.93
C VAL A 77 3.04 -12.04 -13.78
N ALA A 78 2.85 -13.35 -13.82
CA ALA A 78 2.14 -14.12 -12.79
C ALA A 78 2.81 -14.08 -11.40
N GLU A 79 4.13 -14.18 -11.31
CA GLU A 79 4.85 -14.09 -10.03
C GLU A 79 4.78 -12.68 -9.45
N CYS A 80 4.94 -11.68 -10.31
CA CYS A 80 4.83 -10.28 -9.92
C CYS A 80 3.43 -9.90 -9.45
N CYS A 81 2.41 -10.44 -10.11
CA CYS A 81 1.02 -10.35 -9.70
C CYS A 81 0.79 -10.89 -8.29
N LYS A 82 1.24 -12.11 -7.99
CA LYS A 82 1.11 -12.68 -6.63
C LYS A 82 1.77 -11.82 -5.56
N LEU A 83 2.98 -11.33 -5.83
CA LEU A 83 3.68 -10.44 -4.91
C LEU A 83 2.93 -9.12 -4.70
N ALA A 84 2.34 -8.57 -5.77
CA ALA A 84 1.57 -7.34 -5.69
C ALA A 84 0.24 -7.54 -4.93
N GLU A 85 -0.42 -8.69 -5.05
CA GLU A 85 -1.61 -9.05 -4.27
C GLU A 85 -1.34 -9.24 -2.79
N ASN A 86 -0.26 -9.95 -2.46
CA ASN A 86 0.17 -10.11 -1.08
C ASN A 86 0.42 -8.76 -0.44
N MET A 87 1.17 -7.91 -1.13
CA MET A 87 1.46 -6.55 -0.66
C MET A 87 0.18 -5.73 -0.53
N ARG A 88 -0.72 -5.73 -1.51
CA ARG A 88 -2.02 -5.05 -1.38
C ARG A 88 -2.79 -5.50 -0.15
N THR A 89 -2.80 -6.80 0.14
CA THR A 89 -3.48 -7.37 1.30
C THR A 89 -2.84 -6.88 2.60
N GLU A 90 -1.51 -6.97 2.72
CA GLU A 90 -0.75 -6.42 3.86
C GLU A 90 -1.07 -4.94 4.07
N MET A 91 -1.13 -4.17 2.98
CA MET A 91 -1.47 -2.75 3.02
C MET A 91 -2.88 -2.50 3.51
N GLN A 92 -3.87 -3.20 2.97
CA GLN A 92 -5.28 -3.07 3.39
C GLN A 92 -5.44 -3.45 4.87
N THR A 93 -4.77 -4.51 5.32
CA THR A 93 -4.78 -4.93 6.72
C THR A 93 -4.12 -3.91 7.62
N ALA A 94 -2.96 -3.37 7.23
CA ALA A 94 -2.26 -2.35 8.00
C ALA A 94 -3.11 -1.08 8.13
N ILE A 95 -3.62 -0.55 7.02
CA ILE A 95 -4.47 0.64 7.00
C ILE A 95 -5.74 0.42 7.85
N ALA A 96 -6.41 -0.72 7.70
CA ALA A 96 -7.61 -1.02 8.49
C ALA A 96 -7.32 -1.13 10.00
N LYS A 97 -6.18 -1.73 10.38
CA LYS A 97 -5.76 -1.84 11.77
C LYS A 97 -5.49 -0.45 12.38
N GLU A 98 -4.80 0.41 11.66
CA GLU A 98 -4.53 1.78 12.10
C GLU A 98 -5.82 2.60 12.15
N ILE A 99 -6.73 2.49 11.17
CA ILE A 99 -8.05 3.16 11.20
C ILE A 99 -8.91 2.69 12.38
N ASN A 100 -8.92 1.39 12.69
CA ASN A 100 -9.67 0.90 13.84
C ASN A 100 -9.03 1.34 15.16
N ALA A 101 -7.70 1.40 15.24
CA ALA A 101 -7.00 1.96 16.39
C ALA A 101 -7.25 3.48 16.55
N MET A 102 -7.72 4.16 15.51
CA MET A 102 -8.11 5.57 15.54
C MET A 102 -9.55 5.83 15.99
N LYS A 103 -10.42 4.81 16.01
CA LYS A 103 -11.85 4.94 16.36
C LYS A 103 -12.16 4.73 17.85
N HIS A 104 -11.17 4.31 18.63
CA HIS A 104 -11.26 4.02 20.06
C HIS A 104 -10.26 4.86 20.85
#